data_AF-A0A1F2RJY4-F1
#
_entry.id   AF-A0A1F2RJY4-F1
#
_cell.length_a   1.000
_cell.length_b   1.000
_cell.length_c   1.000
_cell.angle_alpha   90.00
_cell.angle_beta   90.00
_cell.angle_gamma   90.00
#
_symmetry.space_group_name_H-M   'P 1'
#
loop_
_entity.id
_entity.type
_entity.pdbx_description
1 polymer ?
#
loop_
_entity_poly.entity_id
_entity_poly.type
_entity_poly.pdbx_seq_one_letter_code
_entity_poly.pdbx_strand_id
1 'polypeptide(L)'
;MNELWQFLEAVAETPKFTLIVGTASMLGLVFSLLAWSRAGRASRAATQARDAITLRTLADEFQLACEKTDQLLDFLAHDRQPEASLRAHELASSISEIRFRRSPYLDEERKDDLLTAAQEARILSEVLASGWQTPFPDEQKQKLIWQCEKISTVLRENLGTIKGELDRGAKQ
;
A
#
# COMPACT_ATOMS: atom_id res chain seq x y z
N MET A 1 -49.17 -34.71 33.45
CA MET A 1 -47.85 -34.04 33.40
C MET A 1 -46.84 -35.05 33.92
N ASN A 2 -46.10 -35.79 33.05
CA ASN A 2 -44.80 -36.44 33.34
C ASN A 2 -44.39 -37.65 32.46
N GLU A 3 -45.16 -38.14 31.48
CA GLU A 3 -44.67 -39.30 30.68
C GLU A 3 -43.54 -38.94 29.69
N LEU A 4 -43.56 -37.74 29.11
CA LEU A 4 -42.46 -37.24 28.28
C LEU A 4 -41.18 -36.98 29.08
N TRP A 5 -41.30 -36.61 30.36
CA TRP A 5 -40.15 -36.40 31.24
C TRP A 5 -39.52 -37.73 31.65
N GLN A 6 -40.32 -38.74 31.98
CA GLN A 6 -39.83 -40.08 32.31
C GLN A 6 -39.21 -40.80 31.11
N PHE A 7 -39.73 -40.60 29.89
CA PHE A 7 -39.12 -41.15 28.68
C PHE A 7 -37.76 -40.50 28.38
N LEU A 8 -37.63 -39.19 28.60
CA LEU A 8 -36.36 -38.48 28.43
C LEU A 8 -35.31 -38.90 29.48
N GLU A 9 -35.71 -39.12 30.74
CA GLU A 9 -34.83 -39.67 31.78
C GLU A 9 -34.38 -41.10 31.45
N ALA A 10 -35.30 -41.98 31.04
CA ALA A 10 -34.98 -43.37 30.70
C ALA A 10 -34.05 -43.49 29.48
N VAL A 11 -34.16 -42.60 28.50
CA VAL A 11 -33.24 -42.54 27.36
C VAL A 11 -31.87 -42.00 27.79
N ALA A 12 -31.83 -41.02 28.70
CA ALA A 12 -30.58 -40.45 29.22
C ALA A 12 -29.77 -41.43 30.09
N GLU A 13 -30.43 -42.34 30.81
CA GLU A 13 -29.77 -43.35 31.67
C GLU A 13 -29.23 -44.58 30.91
N THR A 14 -29.52 -44.73 29.61
CA THR A 14 -28.93 -45.84 28.85
C THR A 14 -27.44 -45.61 28.61
N PRO A 15 -26.56 -46.58 28.94
CA PRO A 15 -25.10 -46.44 28.82
C PRO A 15 -24.63 -46.19 27.38
N LYS A 16 -25.47 -46.52 26.39
CA LYS A 16 -25.24 -46.23 24.97
C LYS A 16 -25.39 -44.74 24.65
N PHE A 17 -26.30 -44.02 25.31
CA PHE A 17 -26.54 -42.59 25.06
C PHE A 17 -25.40 -41.73 25.62
N THR A 18 -24.89 -42.06 26.81
CA THR A 18 -23.72 -41.39 27.42
C THR A 18 -22.43 -41.59 26.61
N LEU A 19 -22.26 -42.77 25.99
CA LEU A 19 -21.12 -43.09 25.12
C LEU A 19 -21.19 -42.34 23.78
N ILE A 20 -22.39 -42.21 23.20
CA ILE A 20 -22.64 -41.44 21.97
C ILE A 20 -22.48 -39.93 22.21
N VAL A 21 -22.98 -39.39 23.33
CA VAL A 21 -22.83 -37.97 23.69
C VAL A 21 -21.37 -37.62 24.01
N GLY A 22 -20.63 -38.51 24.68
CA GLY A 22 -19.21 -38.35 24.96
C GLY A 22 -18.35 -38.36 23.69
N THR A 23 -18.64 -39.27 22.75
CA THR A 23 -17.93 -39.35 21.45
C THR A 23 -18.29 -38.18 20.52
N ALA A 24 -19.56 -37.76 20.48
CA ALA A 24 -19.98 -36.57 19.75
C ALA A 24 -19.32 -35.28 20.29
N SER A 25 -19.16 -35.16 21.62
CA SER A 25 -18.46 -34.01 22.24
C SER A 25 -16.96 -33.99 21.95
N MET A 26 -16.29 -35.15 21.98
CA MET A 26 -14.88 -35.26 21.58
C MET A 26 -14.68 -34.96 20.09
N LEU A 27 -15.54 -35.47 19.22
CA LEU A 27 -15.50 -35.15 17.80
C LEU A 27 -15.76 -33.67 17.56
N GLY A 28 -16.73 -33.05 18.24
CA GLY A 28 -17.02 -31.62 18.17
C GLY A 28 -15.86 -30.72 18.59
N LEU A 29 -15.12 -31.12 19.63
CA LEU A 29 -13.89 -30.45 20.06
C LEU A 29 -12.76 -30.57 19.01
N VAL A 30 -12.56 -31.77 18.45
CA VAL A 30 -11.55 -32.00 17.40
C VAL A 30 -11.88 -31.20 16.13
N PHE A 31 -13.15 -31.17 15.70
CA PHE A 31 -13.58 -30.35 14.56
C PHE A 31 -13.44 -28.86 14.86
N SER A 32 -13.72 -28.41 16.08
CA SER A 32 -13.54 -27.00 16.48
C SER A 32 -12.07 -26.59 16.48
N LEU A 33 -11.16 -27.44 16.97
CA LEU A 33 -9.71 -27.20 16.93
C LEU A 33 -9.16 -27.20 15.50
N LEU A 34 -9.62 -28.14 14.67
CA LEU A 34 -9.24 -28.18 13.25
C LEU A 34 -9.78 -26.97 12.50
N ALA A 35 -11.02 -26.55 12.76
CA ALA A 35 -11.62 -25.34 12.20
C ALA A 35 -10.87 -24.08 12.65
N TRP A 36 -10.51 -23.97 13.93
CA TRP A 36 -9.69 -22.86 14.45
C TRP A 36 -8.32 -22.81 13.77
N SER A 37 -7.65 -23.96 13.64
CA SER A 37 -6.34 -24.02 12.97
C SER A 37 -6.42 -23.67 11.47
N ARG A 38 -7.51 -24.05 10.79
CA ARG A 38 -7.74 -23.69 9.38
C ARG A 38 -8.16 -22.24 9.23
N ALA A 39 -9.01 -21.72 10.10
CA ALA A 39 -9.41 -20.32 10.14
C ALA A 39 -8.20 -19.41 10.40
N GLY A 40 -7.33 -19.79 11.34
CA GLY A 40 -6.08 -19.08 11.60
C GLY A 40 -5.13 -19.06 10.40
N ARG A 41 -5.00 -20.18 9.68
CA ARG A 41 -4.20 -20.24 8.45
C ARG A 41 -4.83 -19.44 7.30
N ALA A 42 -6.14 -19.53 7.10
CA ALA A 42 -6.85 -18.77 6.08
C ALA A 42 -6.80 -17.26 6.35
N SER A 43 -6.93 -16.85 7.62
CA SER A 43 -6.78 -15.45 8.03
C SER A 43 -5.37 -14.94 7.74
N ARG A 44 -4.33 -15.70 8.08
CA ARG A 44 -2.94 -15.33 7.75
C ARG A 44 -2.72 -15.21 6.23
N ALA A 45 -3.22 -16.16 5.45
CA ALA A 45 -3.12 -16.11 4.00
C ALA A 45 -3.87 -14.91 3.39
N ALA A 46 -5.05 -14.58 3.94
CA ALA A 46 -5.82 -13.40 3.50
C ALA A 46 -5.11 -12.09 3.83
N THR A 47 -4.49 -11.99 5.02
CA THR A 47 -3.68 -10.82 5.39
C THR A 47 -2.48 -10.69 4.47
N GLN A 48 -1.73 -11.78 4.22
CA GLN A 48 -0.59 -11.77 3.30
C GLN A 48 -0.99 -11.35 1.87
N ALA A 49 -2.13 -11.86 1.37
CA ALA A 49 -2.63 -11.47 0.05
C ALA A 49 -3.01 -9.97 0.01
N ARG A 50 -3.63 -9.45 1.07
CA ARG A 50 -3.99 -8.03 1.19
C ARG A 50 -2.76 -7.13 1.25
N ASP A 51 -1.73 -7.54 1.99
CA ASP A 51 -0.48 -6.80 2.10
C ASP A 51 0.27 -6.79 0.77
N ALA A 52 0.31 -7.92 0.06
CA ALA A 52 0.90 -8.01 -1.27
C ALA A 52 0.18 -7.13 -2.31
N ILE A 53 -1.16 -7.10 -2.30
CA ILE A 53 -1.94 -6.18 -3.15
C ILE A 53 -1.62 -4.74 -2.79
N THR A 54 -1.53 -4.42 -1.50
CA THR A 54 -1.26 -3.06 -1.03
C THR A 54 0.12 -2.57 -1.46
N LEU A 55 1.15 -3.41 -1.34
CA LEU A 55 2.50 -3.12 -1.83
C LEU A 55 2.54 -2.97 -3.35
N ARG A 56 1.77 -3.77 -4.09
CA ARG A 56 1.66 -3.62 -5.55
C ARG A 56 1.01 -2.29 -5.92
N THR A 57 -0.08 -1.92 -5.28
CA THR A 57 -0.72 -0.61 -5.50
C THR A 57 0.24 0.54 -5.14
N LEU A 58 1.03 0.39 -4.08
CA LEU A 58 2.05 1.36 -3.72
C LEU A 58 3.11 1.50 -4.83
N ALA A 59 3.60 0.39 -5.37
CA ALA A 59 4.53 0.41 -6.50
C ALA A 59 3.94 1.09 -7.73
N ASP A 60 2.66 0.86 -8.03
CA ASP A 60 1.95 1.51 -9.13
C ASP A 60 1.79 3.03 -8.91
N GLU A 61 1.52 3.47 -7.67
CA GLU A 61 1.48 4.90 -7.31
C GLU A 61 2.84 5.58 -7.52
N PHE A 62 3.93 4.92 -7.13
CA PHE A 62 5.30 5.41 -7.36
C PHE A 62 5.69 5.41 -8.85
N GLN A 63 5.27 4.40 -9.60
CA GLN A 63 5.48 4.33 -11.05
C GLN A 63 4.80 5.53 -11.73
N LEU A 64 3.56 5.83 -11.35
CA LEU A 64 2.84 7.00 -11.86
C LEU A 64 3.54 8.32 -11.47
N ALA A 65 4.09 8.42 -10.26
CA ALA A 65 4.87 9.59 -9.85
C ALA A 65 6.17 9.76 -10.67
N CYS A 66 6.85 8.66 -11.00
CA CYS A 66 8.01 8.67 -11.89
C CYS A 66 7.62 9.17 -13.29
N GLU A 67 6.53 8.67 -13.85
CA GLU A 67 6.02 9.09 -15.16
C GLU A 67 5.66 10.58 -15.20
N LYS A 68 5.04 11.10 -14.14
CA LYS A 68 4.76 12.54 -14.01
C LYS A 68 6.04 13.37 -13.97
N THR A 69 7.09 12.86 -13.31
CA THR A 69 8.40 13.51 -13.28
C THR A 69 9.06 13.52 -14.66
N ASP A 70 8.96 12.42 -15.41
CA ASP A 70 9.49 12.34 -16.78
C ASP A 70 8.75 13.30 -17.73
N GLN A 71 7.43 13.41 -17.59
CA GLN A 71 6.64 14.41 -18.33
C GLN A 71 7.03 15.84 -17.95
N LEU A 72 7.29 16.10 -16.68
CA LEU A 72 7.76 17.40 -16.22
C LEU A 72 9.11 17.77 -16.83
N LEU A 73 10.06 16.83 -16.87
CA LEU A 73 11.35 17.02 -17.55
C LEU A 73 11.17 17.34 -19.04
N ASP A 74 10.29 16.61 -19.72
CA ASP A 74 9.96 16.86 -21.12
C ASP A 74 9.40 18.27 -21.34
N PHE A 75 8.48 18.71 -20.47
CA PHE A 75 7.91 20.06 -20.56
C PHE A 75 8.95 21.15 -20.29
N LEU A 76 9.85 20.94 -19.33
CA LEU A 76 10.96 21.85 -19.08
C LEU A 76 11.90 21.91 -20.29
N ALA A 77 12.25 20.77 -20.89
CA ALA A 77 13.13 20.71 -22.05
C ALA A 77 12.57 21.48 -23.26
N HIS A 78 11.27 21.41 -23.48
CA HIS A 78 10.57 22.03 -24.62
C HIS A 78 9.94 23.40 -24.32
N ASP A 79 10.32 24.06 -23.21
CA ASP A 79 9.86 25.40 -22.81
C ASP A 79 8.32 25.53 -22.64
N ARG A 80 7.66 24.42 -22.30
CA ARG A 80 6.22 24.33 -22.02
C ARG A 80 5.94 24.65 -20.55
N GLN A 81 6.23 25.89 -20.16
CA GLN A 81 6.17 26.33 -18.76
C GLN A 81 4.79 26.18 -18.08
N PRO A 82 3.65 26.49 -18.73
CA PRO A 82 2.34 26.31 -18.09
C PRO A 82 2.06 24.84 -17.75
N GLU A 83 2.37 23.93 -18.68
CA GLU A 83 2.21 22.50 -18.47
C GLU A 83 3.21 21.95 -17.44
N ALA A 84 4.45 22.44 -17.45
CA ALA A 84 5.45 22.11 -16.43
C ALA A 84 4.98 22.54 -15.03
N SER A 85 4.43 23.76 -14.90
CA SER A 85 3.90 24.27 -13.63
C SER A 85 2.76 23.40 -13.11
N LEU A 86 1.79 23.07 -13.97
CA LEU A 86 0.68 22.19 -13.59
C LEU A 86 1.19 20.81 -13.17
N ARG A 87 2.10 20.22 -13.95
CA ARG A 87 2.62 18.88 -13.68
C ARG A 87 3.45 18.82 -12.40
N ALA A 88 4.22 19.87 -12.10
CA ALA A 88 4.95 19.99 -10.84
C ALA A 88 4.01 20.06 -9.63
N HIS A 89 2.91 20.79 -9.74
CA HIS A 89 1.88 20.85 -8.69
C HIS A 89 1.24 19.48 -8.45
N GLU A 90 0.82 18.80 -9.53
CA GLU A 90 0.25 17.46 -9.44
C GLU A 90 1.23 16.43 -8.86
N LEU A 91 2.51 16.55 -9.20
CA LEU A 91 3.58 15.71 -8.66
C LEU A 91 3.71 15.93 -7.15
N ALA A 92 3.80 17.18 -6.69
CA ALA A 92 3.87 17.50 -5.26
C ALA A 92 2.66 16.94 -4.48
N SER A 93 1.46 17.07 -5.03
CA SER A 93 0.24 16.49 -4.45
C SER A 93 0.29 14.96 -4.41
N SER A 94 0.75 14.31 -5.50
CA SER A 94 0.83 12.85 -5.57
C SER A 94 1.82 12.28 -4.56
N ILE A 95 3.00 12.90 -4.42
CA ILE A 95 4.03 12.49 -3.45
C ILE A 95 3.50 12.66 -2.02
N SER A 96 2.81 13.77 -1.74
CA SER A 96 2.21 14.03 -0.43
C SER A 96 1.13 13.01 -0.08
N GLU A 97 0.28 12.64 -1.06
CA GLU A 97 -0.76 11.63 -0.87
C GLU A 97 -0.16 10.24 -0.59
N ILE A 98 0.86 9.83 -1.36
CA ILE A 98 1.59 8.58 -1.13
C ILE A 98 2.12 8.55 0.30
N ARG A 99 2.86 9.59 0.72
CA ARG A 99 3.42 9.68 2.07
C ARG A 99 2.35 9.55 3.16
N PHE A 100 1.23 10.26 3.03
CA PHE A 100 0.18 10.26 4.06
C PHE A 100 -0.61 8.95 4.09
N ARG A 101 -1.12 8.52 2.94
CA ARG A 101 -2.00 7.34 2.81
C ARG A 101 -1.25 6.03 3.05
N ARG A 102 0.04 5.99 2.71
CA ARG A 102 0.86 4.79 2.73
C ARG A 102 1.90 4.80 3.85
N SER A 103 1.85 5.79 4.76
CA SER A 103 2.72 5.90 5.93
C SER A 103 2.95 4.59 6.71
N PRO A 104 1.95 3.69 6.92
CA PRO A 104 2.19 2.43 7.61
C PRO A 104 3.12 1.44 6.87
N TYR A 105 3.34 1.64 5.57
CA TYR A 105 4.15 0.80 4.69
C TYR A 105 5.47 1.47 4.28
N LEU A 106 5.77 2.63 4.87
CA LEU A 106 7.00 3.39 4.64
C LEU A 106 7.77 3.45 5.95
N ASP A 107 9.09 3.27 5.88
CA ASP A 107 9.98 3.59 6.99
C ASP A 107 10.10 5.12 7.15
N GLU A 108 10.67 5.57 8.28
CA GLU A 108 10.78 7.01 8.56
C GLU A 108 11.69 7.73 7.55
N GLU A 109 12.77 7.08 7.10
CA GLU A 109 13.67 7.61 6.09
C GLU A 109 12.93 7.91 4.78
N ARG A 110 12.15 6.97 4.26
CA ARG A 110 11.33 7.18 3.06
C ARG A 110 10.27 8.26 3.26
N LYS A 111 9.68 8.38 4.45
CA LYS A 111 8.72 9.46 4.73
C LYS A 111 9.37 10.83 4.68
N ASP A 112 10.61 10.95 5.15
CA ASP A 112 11.38 12.19 5.14
C ASP A 112 11.87 12.53 3.73
N ASP A 113 12.30 11.53 2.95
CA ASP A 113 12.63 11.68 1.54
C ASP A 113 11.44 12.17 0.72
N LEU A 114 10.26 11.56 0.91
CA LEU A 114 9.04 11.98 0.23
C LEU A 114 8.57 13.38 0.67
N LEU A 115 8.77 13.73 1.95
CA LEU A 115 8.47 15.09 2.42
C LEU A 115 9.35 16.11 1.71
N THR A 116 10.65 15.83 1.63
CA THR A 116 11.63 16.67 0.94
C THR A 116 11.28 16.80 -0.54
N ALA A 117 11.04 15.67 -1.22
CA ALA A 117 10.69 15.65 -2.63
C ALA A 117 9.37 16.38 -2.94
N ALA A 118 8.35 16.24 -2.09
CA ALA A 118 7.10 16.97 -2.23
C ALA A 118 7.30 18.48 -2.06
N GLN A 119 8.13 18.90 -1.11
CA GLN A 119 8.46 20.31 -0.89
C GLN A 119 9.25 20.89 -2.07
N GLU A 120 10.24 20.15 -2.59
CA GLU A 120 11.00 20.55 -3.78
C GLU A 120 10.10 20.66 -5.02
N ALA A 121 9.20 19.70 -5.25
CA ALA A 121 8.23 19.75 -6.34
C ALA A 121 7.27 20.95 -6.23
N ARG A 122 6.87 21.30 -4.99
CA ARG A 122 6.05 22.48 -4.72
C ARG A 122 6.80 23.79 -5.02
N ILE A 123 8.03 23.92 -4.55
CA ILE A 123 8.88 25.08 -4.84
C ILE A 123 9.07 25.22 -6.35
N LEU A 124 9.33 24.11 -7.04
CA LEU A 124 9.47 24.09 -8.50
C LEU A 124 8.18 24.54 -9.19
N SER A 125 7.01 24.10 -8.72
CA SER A 125 5.72 24.59 -9.21
C SER A 125 5.55 26.10 -9.00
N GLU A 126 5.95 26.64 -7.85
CA GLU A 126 5.83 28.07 -7.53
C GLU A 126 6.77 28.92 -8.40
N VAL A 127 8.01 28.47 -8.61
CA VAL A 127 8.97 29.13 -9.51
C VAL A 127 8.44 29.13 -10.94
N LEU A 128 7.97 27.99 -11.43
CA LEU A 128 7.39 27.88 -12.77
C LEU A 128 6.14 28.76 -12.93
N ALA A 129 5.28 28.83 -11.91
CA ALA A 129 4.09 29.69 -11.91
C ALA A 129 4.43 31.17 -12.05
N SER A 130 5.53 31.61 -11.43
CA SER A 130 5.98 33.01 -11.48
C SER A 130 6.60 33.41 -12.84
N GLY A 131 7.07 32.44 -13.63
CA GLY A 131 7.85 32.67 -14.85
C GLY A 131 7.07 32.71 -16.17
N TRP A 132 5.74 32.55 -16.15
CA TRP A 132 4.92 32.25 -17.35
C TRP A 132 5.03 33.22 -18.53
N GLN A 133 5.52 34.44 -18.32
CA GLN A 133 5.53 35.50 -19.33
C GLN A 133 6.82 35.53 -20.15
N THR A 134 7.90 34.90 -19.67
CA THR A 134 9.19 34.90 -20.35
C THR A 134 9.89 33.55 -20.19
N PRO A 135 10.45 32.99 -21.27
CA PRO A 135 11.32 31.82 -21.17
C PRO A 135 12.41 32.03 -20.12
N PHE A 136 12.69 30.98 -19.32
CA PHE A 136 13.76 31.06 -18.34
C PHE A 136 15.12 31.14 -19.06
N PRO A 137 16.08 31.93 -18.52
CA PRO A 137 17.46 31.85 -18.98
C PRO A 137 17.98 30.40 -18.87
N ASP A 138 18.85 30.00 -19.79
CA ASP A 138 19.37 28.63 -19.89
C ASP A 138 19.95 28.12 -18.56
N GLU A 139 20.66 28.97 -17.80
CA GLU A 139 21.23 28.62 -16.50
C GLU A 139 20.14 28.29 -15.45
N GLN A 140 19.04 29.03 -15.44
CA GLN A 140 17.92 28.77 -14.53
C GLN A 140 17.15 27.53 -14.96
N LYS A 141 16.95 27.34 -16.26
CA LYS A 141 16.34 26.13 -16.83
C LYS A 141 17.12 24.88 -16.45
N GLN A 142 18.45 24.91 -16.55
CA GLN A 142 19.30 23.79 -16.13
C GLN A 142 19.18 23.49 -14.63
N LYS A 143 19.09 24.52 -13.78
CA LYS A 143 18.85 24.33 -12.34
C LYS A 143 17.50 23.66 -12.05
N LEU A 144 16.45 24.06 -12.76
CA LEU A 144 15.12 23.45 -12.63
C LEU A 144 15.10 22.00 -13.11
N ILE A 145 15.76 21.70 -14.23
CA ILE A 145 15.91 20.34 -14.74
C ILE A 145 16.66 19.48 -13.72
N TRP A 146 17.79 19.96 -13.19
CA TRP A 146 18.56 19.25 -12.18
C TRP A 146 17.76 18.96 -10.90
N GLN A 147 16.96 19.93 -10.43
CA GLN A 147 16.05 19.70 -9.30
C GLN A 147 14.99 18.63 -9.60
N CYS A 148 14.43 18.65 -10.81
CA CYS A 148 13.48 17.64 -11.25
C CYS A 148 14.12 16.24 -11.35
N GLU A 149 15.35 16.14 -11.84
CA GLU A 149 16.13 14.89 -11.86
C GLU A 149 16.40 14.34 -10.46
N LYS A 150 16.67 15.22 -9.48
CA LYS A 150 16.84 14.83 -8.08
C LYS A 150 15.56 14.19 -7.53
N ILE A 151 14.40 14.82 -7.74
CA ILE A 151 13.09 14.27 -7.36
C ILE A 151 12.87 12.92 -8.05
N SER A 152 13.19 12.83 -9.34
CA SER A 152 13.06 11.59 -10.13
C SER A 152 13.89 10.45 -9.54
N THR A 153 15.12 10.75 -9.10
CA THR A 153 16.02 9.77 -8.48
C THR A 153 15.44 9.21 -7.20
N VAL A 154 14.98 10.09 -6.28
CA VAL A 154 14.35 9.68 -5.02
C VAL A 154 13.13 8.77 -5.27
N LEU A 155 12.27 9.15 -6.22
CA LEU A 155 11.08 8.35 -6.55
C LEU A 155 11.44 6.98 -7.14
N ARG A 156 12.46 6.91 -8.00
CA ARG A 156 12.93 5.66 -8.61
C ARG A 156 13.60 4.74 -7.61
N GLU A 157 14.38 5.28 -6.67
CA GLU A 157 15.00 4.51 -5.59
C GLU A 157 13.94 3.89 -4.68
N ASN A 158 12.93 4.68 -4.29
CA ASN A 158 11.79 4.20 -3.51
C ASN A 158 11.01 3.11 -4.27
N LEU A 159 10.70 3.34 -5.55
CA LEU A 159 10.03 2.38 -6.42
C LEU A 159 10.81 1.06 -6.55
N GLY A 160 12.13 1.15 -6.76
CA GLY A 160 13.02 0.01 -6.87
C GLY A 160 13.03 -0.81 -5.58
N THR A 161 13.03 -0.14 -4.44
CA THR A 161 12.98 -0.79 -3.13
C THR A 161 11.67 -1.55 -2.92
N ILE A 162 10.53 -0.91 -3.21
CA ILE A 162 9.19 -1.54 -3.09
C ILE A 162 9.05 -2.73 -4.07
N LYS A 163 9.50 -2.59 -5.32
CA LYS A 163 9.53 -3.71 -6.29
C LYS A 163 10.42 -4.84 -5.78
N GLY A 164 11.58 -4.53 -5.20
CA GLY A 164 12.46 -5.52 -4.59
C GLY A 164 11.86 -6.22 -3.36
N GLU A 165 10.98 -5.55 -2.60
CA GLU A 165 10.21 -6.15 -1.51
C GLU A 165 9.12 -7.08 -2.03
N LEU A 166 8.40 -6.68 -3.09
CA LEU A 166 7.41 -7.52 -3.78
C LEU A 166 8.04 -8.81 -4.33
N ASP A 167 9.19 -8.71 -5.01
CA ASP A 167 9.89 -9.87 -5.57
C ASP A 167 10.41 -10.83 -4.50
N ARG A 168 10.77 -10.31 -3.32
CA ARG A 168 11.17 -11.13 -2.16
C ARG A 168 9.95 -11.82 -1.52
N GLY A 169 8.83 -11.11 -1.40
CA GLY A 169 7.57 -11.66 -0.89
C GLY A 169 6.95 -12.72 -1.81
N ALA A 170 7.15 -12.61 -3.13
CA ALA A 170 6.65 -13.58 -4.11
C ALA A 170 7.45 -14.90 -4.18
N LYS A 171 8.67 -14.93 -3.62
CA LYS A 171 9.56 -16.11 -3.61
C LYS A 171 9.44 -16.98 -2.35
N GLN A 172 8.64 -16.57 -1.35
CA GLN A 172 8.36 -17.32 -0.13
C GLN A 172 7.08 -18.13 -0.26
#